data_AF-D5K974-F1
#
_entry.id   AF-D5K974-F1
#
_cell.length_a   1.000
_cell.length_b   1.000
_cell.length_c   1.000
_cell.angle_alpha   90.00
_cell.angle_beta   90.00
_cell.angle_gamma   90.00
#
_symmetry.space_group_name_H-M   'P 1'
#
loop_
_entity.id
_entity.type
_entity.pdbx_description
1 polymer ?
#
loop_
_entity_poly.entity_id
_entity_poly.type
_entity_poly.pdbx_seq_one_letter_code
_entity_poly.pdbx_strand_id
1 'polypeptide(L)'
;VQAGAALSNMGMFVTEMSSDSFQLLGMAERGMIPEFFAKRSRHGTPTLGILFSASGVILLSWLSFQEIVAAENFLYCFGMILEFIAFVRLRMKHPAASRPYKIPVGTVGSILLCVPPTILICVVLALSSLKVMIVSVIAIFFGFALKPFLKFAEKKRWLKFSTKADLPDLLNTHEHSESLVY
;
A
#
# COMPACT_ATOMS: atom_id res chain seq x y z
N VAL A 1 20.54 6.33 -27.44
CA VAL A 1 19.35 6.82 -26.70
C VAL A 1 18.29 5.72 -26.54
N GLN A 2 17.81 5.06 -27.61
CA GLN A 2 16.77 4.03 -27.52
C GLN A 2 17.13 2.83 -26.60
N ALA A 3 18.37 2.32 -26.68
CA ALA A 3 18.82 1.26 -25.78
C ALA A 3 18.83 1.68 -24.30
N GLY A 4 19.17 2.94 -24.01
CA GLY A 4 19.12 3.49 -22.65
C GLY A 4 17.70 3.58 -22.10
N ALA A 5 16.75 4.05 -22.92
CA ALA A 5 15.34 4.09 -22.54
C ALA A 5 14.76 2.68 -22.30
N ALA A 6 15.10 1.71 -23.16
CA ALA A 6 14.68 0.33 -22.98
C ALA A 6 15.23 -0.30 -21.69
N LEU A 7 16.53 -0.09 -21.41
CA LEU A 7 17.15 -0.54 -20.16
C LEU A 7 16.51 0.11 -18.93
N SER A 8 16.22 1.41 -18.98
CA SER A 8 15.55 2.14 -17.89
C SER A 8 14.15 1.59 -17.61
N ASN A 9 13.35 1.35 -18.65
CA ASN A 9 11.99 0.81 -18.49
C ASN A 9 12.01 -0.62 -17.94
N MET A 10 12.96 -1.45 -18.39
CA MET A 10 13.15 -2.79 -17.82
C MET A 10 13.53 -2.73 -16.34
N GLY A 11 14.43 -1.82 -15.96
CA GLY A 11 14.83 -1.63 -14.56
C GLY A 11 13.67 -1.18 -13.67
N MET A 12 12.86 -0.23 -14.15
CA MET A 12 11.66 0.23 -13.45
C MET A 12 10.66 -0.91 -13.27
N PHE A 13 10.36 -1.67 -14.32
CA PHE A 13 9.44 -2.80 -14.25
C PHE A 13 9.86 -3.86 -13.23
N VAL A 14 11.14 -4.25 -13.21
CA VAL A 14 11.66 -5.24 -12.25
C VAL A 14 11.60 -4.71 -10.82
N THR A 15 11.86 -3.41 -10.62
CA THR A 15 11.81 -2.76 -9.31
C THR A 15 10.38 -2.73 -8.76
N GLU A 16 9.41 -2.32 -9.58
CA GLU A 16 8.00 -2.27 -9.21
C GLU A 16 7.44 -3.67 -8.90
N MET A 17 7.69 -4.64 -9.80
CA MET A 17 7.29 -6.03 -9.58
C MET A 17 7.83 -6.61 -8.27
N SER A 18 9.08 -6.28 -7.95
CA SER A 18 9.71 -6.69 -6.70
C SER A 18 9.05 -6.01 -5.51
N SER A 19 8.87 -4.69 -5.56
CA SER A 19 8.22 -3.89 -4.51
C SER A 19 6.85 -4.47 -4.15
N ASP A 20 5.96 -4.67 -5.12
CA ASP A 20 4.60 -5.18 -4.90
C ASP A 20 4.61 -6.58 -4.28
N SER A 21 5.49 -7.45 -4.77
CA SER A 21 5.62 -8.82 -4.27
C SER A 21 6.07 -8.85 -2.81
N PHE A 22 7.03 -7.98 -2.44
CA PHE A 22 7.50 -7.85 -1.07
C PHE A 22 6.50 -7.13 -0.17
N GLN A 23 5.71 -6.19 -0.69
CA GLN A 23 4.60 -5.58 0.03
C GLN A 23 3.54 -6.63 0.39
N LEU A 24 3.12 -7.48 -0.56
CA LEU A 24 2.20 -8.60 -0.30
C LEU A 24 2.75 -9.55 0.77
N LEU A 25 4.02 -9.92 0.65
CA LEU A 25 4.72 -10.73 1.65
C LEU A 25 4.67 -10.07 3.04
N GLY A 26 5.03 -8.79 3.15
CA GLY A 26 5.00 -8.05 4.41
C GLY A 26 3.60 -7.94 5.00
N MET A 27 2.58 -7.76 4.16
CA MET A 27 1.18 -7.78 4.59
C MET A 27 0.76 -9.14 5.13
N ALA A 28 1.21 -10.23 4.50
CA ALA A 28 0.90 -11.59 4.92
C ALA A 28 1.62 -11.98 6.22
N GLU A 29 2.89 -11.58 6.38
CA GLU A 29 3.66 -11.81 7.60
C GLU A 29 3.07 -11.11 8.83
N ARG A 30 2.41 -9.97 8.61
CA ARG A 30 1.63 -9.22 9.62
C ARG A 30 0.19 -9.75 9.80
N GLY A 31 -0.19 -10.83 9.11
CA GLY A 31 -1.54 -11.41 9.20
C GLY A 31 -2.66 -10.58 8.57
N MET A 32 -2.34 -9.59 7.73
CA MET A 32 -3.35 -8.75 7.07
C MET A 32 -4.00 -9.45 5.86
N ILE A 33 -3.27 -10.37 5.24
CA ILE A 33 -3.72 -11.23 4.13
C ILE A 33 -3.31 -12.69 4.42
N PRO A 34 -3.82 -13.68 3.66
CA PRO A 34 -3.59 -15.09 3.96
C PRO A 34 -2.11 -15.52 3.98
N GLU A 35 -1.78 -16.52 4.79
CA GLU A 35 -0.42 -17.02 5.04
C GLU A 35 0.28 -17.56 3.78
N PHE A 36 -0.45 -17.96 2.74
CA PHE A 36 0.20 -18.45 1.53
C PHE A 36 1.08 -17.38 0.88
N PHE A 37 0.73 -16.09 0.98
CA PHE A 37 1.59 -14.98 0.52
C PHE A 37 2.82 -14.78 1.42
N ALA A 38 2.81 -15.28 2.66
CA ALA A 38 3.94 -15.21 3.58
C ALA A 38 5.03 -16.26 3.27
N LYS A 39 4.75 -17.21 2.37
CA LYS A 39 5.67 -18.29 2.00
C LYS A 39 6.79 -17.77 1.13
N ARG A 40 8.03 -17.93 1.62
CA ARG A 40 9.25 -17.62 0.87
C ARG A 40 9.84 -18.87 0.21
N SER A 41 10.51 -18.69 -0.92
CA SER A 41 11.32 -19.74 -1.58
C SER A 41 12.61 -20.01 -0.80
N ARG A 42 13.37 -21.03 -1.21
CA ARG A 42 14.70 -21.36 -0.67
C ARG A 42 15.67 -20.15 -0.68
N HIS A 43 15.49 -19.24 -1.63
CA HIS A 43 16.30 -18.02 -1.78
C HIS A 43 15.67 -16.78 -1.11
N GLY A 44 14.63 -16.95 -0.28
CA GLY A 44 13.98 -15.84 0.43
C GLY A 44 13.01 -15.00 -0.41
N THR A 45 12.76 -15.38 -1.67
CA THR A 45 11.89 -14.63 -2.58
C THR A 45 10.40 -15.00 -2.45
N PRO A 46 9.47 -14.02 -2.51
CA PRO A 46 8.03 -14.27 -2.47
C PRO A 46 7.51 -14.76 -3.82
N THR A 47 7.62 -16.06 -4.10
CA THR A 47 7.23 -16.64 -5.41
C THR A 47 5.75 -16.44 -5.73
N LEU A 48 4.88 -16.54 -4.73
CA LEU A 48 3.44 -16.33 -4.92
C LEU A 48 3.09 -14.86 -5.12
N GLY A 49 3.82 -13.94 -4.47
CA GLY A 49 3.70 -12.50 -4.74
C GLY A 49 4.08 -12.18 -6.18
N ILE A 50 5.22 -12.70 -6.66
CA ILE A 50 5.70 -12.50 -8.03
C ILE A 50 4.69 -13.04 -9.06
N LEU A 51 4.19 -14.27 -8.86
CA LEU A 51 3.18 -14.85 -9.74
C LEU A 51 1.89 -14.02 -9.77
N PHE A 52 1.46 -13.51 -8.61
CA PHE A 52 0.29 -12.66 -8.51
C PHE A 52 0.49 -11.34 -9.25
N SER A 53 1.59 -10.61 -9.01
CA SER A 53 1.89 -9.37 -9.73
C SER A 53 2.05 -9.59 -11.24
N ALA A 54 2.73 -10.66 -11.65
CA ALA A 54 2.84 -11.04 -13.06
C ALA A 54 1.48 -11.32 -13.70
N SER A 55 0.59 -12.03 -13.00
CA SER A 55 -0.77 -12.26 -13.48
C SER A 55 -1.57 -10.96 -13.62
N GLY A 56 -1.40 -10.01 -12.70
CA GLY A 56 -2.00 -8.69 -12.77
C GLY A 56 -1.56 -7.91 -14.03
N VAL A 57 -0.26 -7.93 -14.35
CA VAL A 57 0.25 -7.29 -15.56
C VAL A 57 -0.28 -7.96 -16.84
N ILE A 58 -0.37 -9.29 -16.87
CA ILE A 58 -0.97 -9.99 -18.02
C ILE A 58 -2.44 -9.59 -18.19
N LEU A 59 -3.21 -9.53 -17.10
CA LEU A 59 -4.61 -9.11 -17.13
C LEU A 59 -4.78 -7.66 -17.60
N LEU A 60 -3.92 -6.76 -17.13
CA LEU A 60 -3.96 -5.35 -17.52
C LEU A 60 -3.46 -5.12 -18.95
N SER A 61 -2.69 -6.04 -19.53
CA SER A 61 -2.18 -5.94 -20.90
C SER A 61 -3.29 -5.88 -21.98
N TRP A 62 -4.55 -6.21 -21.64
CA TRP A 62 -5.70 -6.04 -22.52
C TRP A 62 -6.24 -4.60 -22.59
N LEU A 63 -5.85 -3.73 -21.66
CA LEU A 63 -6.24 -2.32 -21.63
C LEU A 63 -5.25 -1.46 -22.43
N SER A 64 -5.70 -0.28 -22.87
CA SER A 64 -4.78 0.67 -23.50
C SER A 64 -3.82 1.27 -22.46
N PHE A 65 -2.61 1.61 -22.89
CA PHE A 65 -1.61 2.25 -22.02
C PHE A 65 -2.14 3.50 -21.31
N GLN A 66 -2.93 4.32 -22.01
CA GLN A 66 -3.54 5.52 -21.43
C GLN A 66 -4.55 5.20 -20.34
N GLU A 67 -5.35 4.14 -20.50
CA GLU A 67 -6.31 3.70 -19.48
C GLU A 67 -5.59 3.16 -18.24
N ILE A 68 -4.50 2.39 -18.43
CA ILE A 68 -3.69 1.86 -17.33
C ILE A 68 -3.09 3.00 -16.52
N VAL A 69 -2.38 3.93 -17.19
CA VAL A 69 -1.74 5.08 -16.53
C VAL A 69 -2.77 5.97 -15.83
N ALA A 70 -3.94 6.18 -16.44
CA ALA A 70 -4.98 6.98 -15.83
C ALA A 70 -5.60 6.29 -14.59
N ALA A 71 -5.81 4.98 -14.63
CA ALA A 71 -6.32 4.21 -13.49
C ALA A 71 -5.30 4.14 -12.35
N GLU A 72 -4.03 3.90 -12.65
CA GLU A 72 -2.93 3.91 -11.69
C GLU A 72 -2.82 5.26 -10.98
N ASN A 73 -2.80 6.36 -11.74
CA ASN A 73 -2.77 7.71 -11.18
C ASN A 73 -3.98 8.01 -10.28
N PHE A 74 -5.16 7.51 -10.64
CA PHE A 74 -6.36 7.67 -9.81
C PHE A 74 -6.22 6.90 -8.49
N LEU A 75 -5.80 5.64 -8.53
CA LEU A 75 -5.59 4.82 -7.34
C LEU A 75 -4.48 5.38 -6.45
N TYR A 76 -3.40 5.87 -7.04
CA TYR A 76 -2.30 6.54 -6.34
C TYR A 76 -2.80 7.79 -5.60
N CYS A 77 -3.51 8.67 -6.31
CA CYS A 77 -4.15 9.86 -5.74
C CYS A 77 -5.06 9.52 -4.56
N PHE A 78 -5.89 8.48 -4.70
CA PHE A 78 -6.76 8.02 -3.64
C PHE A 78 -5.98 7.46 -2.44
N GLY A 79 -4.94 6.66 -2.68
CA GLY A 79 -4.03 6.15 -1.66
C GLY A 79 -3.37 7.26 -0.87
N MET A 80 -2.84 8.28 -1.55
CA MET A 80 -2.23 9.45 -0.93
C MET A 80 -3.20 10.21 0.00
N ILE A 81 -4.47 10.36 -0.40
CA ILE A 81 -5.50 10.96 0.47
C ILE A 81 -5.68 10.11 1.74
N LEU A 82 -5.77 8.78 1.61
CA LEU A 82 -5.89 7.88 2.76
C LEU A 82 -4.66 7.96 3.67
N GLU A 83 -3.46 8.08 3.11
CA GLU A 83 -2.21 8.27 3.86
C GLU A 83 -2.21 9.58 4.63
N PHE A 84 -2.62 10.69 4.02
CA PHE A 84 -2.74 11.98 4.71
C PHE A 84 -3.76 11.92 5.85
N ILE A 85 -4.93 11.29 5.61
CA ILE A 85 -5.93 11.09 6.66
C ILE A 85 -5.35 10.23 7.79
N ALA A 86 -4.67 9.13 7.47
CA ALA A 86 -4.05 8.26 8.46
C ALA A 86 -2.98 8.99 9.28
N PHE A 87 -2.13 9.78 8.62
CA PHE A 87 -1.10 10.61 9.24
C PHE A 87 -1.69 11.63 10.22
N VAL A 88 -2.71 12.37 9.78
CA VAL A 88 -3.41 13.37 10.60
C VAL A 88 -4.11 12.69 11.78
N ARG A 89 -4.79 11.56 11.54
CA ARG A 89 -5.45 10.77 12.60
C ARG A 89 -4.45 10.23 13.62
N LEU A 90 -3.30 9.72 13.17
CA LEU A 90 -2.25 9.18 14.04
C LEU A 90 -1.62 10.27 14.90
N ARG A 91 -1.49 11.50 14.38
CA ARG A 91 -1.06 12.67 15.19
C ARG A 91 -2.05 13.04 16.28
N MET A 92 -3.35 13.01 16.00
CA MET A 92 -4.37 13.34 17.00
C MET A 92 -4.56 12.24 18.04
N LYS A 93 -4.60 10.96 17.62
CA LYS A 93 -4.90 9.84 18.49
C LYS A 93 -3.70 9.40 19.35
N HIS A 94 -2.50 9.48 18.81
CA HIS A 94 -1.27 9.08 19.48
C HIS A 94 -0.25 10.25 19.46
N PRO A 95 -0.52 11.33 20.21
CA PRO A 95 0.36 12.51 20.23
C PRO A 95 1.71 12.22 20.92
N ALA A 96 1.72 11.33 21.92
CA ALA A 96 2.90 10.96 22.69
C ALA A 96 3.80 9.91 22.00
N ALA A 97 3.39 9.35 20.87
CA ALA A 97 4.22 8.37 20.15
C ALA A 97 5.58 8.99 19.76
N SER A 98 6.67 8.25 20.01
CA SER A 98 8.01 8.67 19.61
C SER A 98 8.09 8.83 18.09
N ARG A 99 8.56 9.98 17.63
CA ARG A 99 8.69 10.33 16.21
C ARG A 99 10.15 10.74 15.98
N PRO A 100 11.01 9.84 15.47
CA PRO A 100 12.41 10.16 15.18
C PRO A 100 12.55 11.33 14.19
N TYR A 101 11.59 11.44 13.26
CA TYR A 101 11.46 12.57 12.34
C TYR A 101 10.14 13.30 12.58
N LYS A 102 10.21 14.60 12.89
CA LYS A 102 9.05 15.46 13.17
C LYS A 102 9.00 16.61 12.17
N ILE A 103 7.80 16.88 11.64
CA ILE A 103 7.57 18.10 10.86
C ILE A 103 7.53 19.29 11.83
N PRO A 104 8.35 20.34 11.64
CA PRO A 104 8.53 21.41 12.62
C PRO A 104 7.32 22.35 12.80
N VAL A 105 6.26 22.22 11.98
CA VAL A 105 5.13 23.16 11.94
C VAL A 105 3.96 22.79 12.88
N GLY A 106 4.17 21.92 13.86
CA GLY A 106 3.11 21.47 14.78
C GLY A 106 2.00 20.67 14.10
N THR A 107 0.91 20.37 14.81
CA THR A 107 -0.22 19.56 14.27
C THR A 107 -1.04 20.35 13.25
N VAL A 108 -1.35 21.61 13.54
CA VAL A 108 -2.13 22.48 12.65
C VAL A 108 -1.38 22.75 11.35
N GLY A 109 -0.08 23.09 11.42
CA GLY A 109 0.74 23.30 10.22
C GLY A 109 0.92 22.02 9.41
N SER A 110 0.96 20.84 10.05
CA SER A 110 1.04 19.57 9.33
C SER A 110 -0.26 19.24 8.57
N ILE A 111 -1.42 19.59 9.14
CA ILE A 111 -2.72 19.49 8.44
C ILE A 111 -2.73 20.47 7.26
N LEU A 112 -2.38 21.74 7.49
CA LEU A 112 -2.31 22.76 6.44
C LEU A 112 -1.38 22.36 5.30
N LEU A 113 -0.27 21.69 5.59
CA LEU A 113 0.66 21.20 4.57
C LEU A 113 0.07 20.08 3.71
N CYS A 114 -0.85 19.28 4.26
CA CYS A 114 -1.58 18.25 3.50
C CYS A 114 -2.71 18.83 2.64
N VAL A 115 -3.18 20.05 2.91
CA VAL A 115 -4.33 20.64 2.21
C VAL A 115 -4.04 20.95 0.73
N PRO A 116 -2.96 21.68 0.35
CA PRO A 116 -2.64 21.95 -1.06
C PRO A 116 -2.51 20.69 -1.93
N PRO A 117 -1.73 19.65 -1.53
CA PRO A 117 -1.63 18.44 -2.34
C PRO A 117 -2.97 17.69 -2.41
N THR A 118 -3.77 17.69 -1.34
CA THR A 118 -5.11 17.09 -1.36
C THR A 118 -6.05 17.81 -2.34
N ILE A 119 -6.04 19.14 -2.36
CA ILE A 119 -6.84 19.94 -3.32
C ILE A 119 -6.42 19.63 -4.74
N LEU A 120 -5.10 19.64 -5.01
CA LEU A 120 -4.57 19.34 -6.34
C LEU A 120 -4.99 17.92 -6.79
N ILE A 121 -4.87 16.94 -5.90
CA ILE A 121 -5.32 15.58 -6.16
C ILE A 121 -6.83 15.57 -6.50
N CYS A 122 -7.68 16.22 -5.70
CA CYS A 122 -9.12 16.28 -5.97
C CYS A 122 -9.44 16.92 -7.33
N VAL A 123 -8.70 17.96 -7.73
CA VAL A 123 -8.85 18.58 -9.05
C VAL A 123 -8.47 17.60 -10.17
N VAL A 124 -7.32 16.92 -10.05
CA VAL A 124 -6.89 15.91 -11.02
C VAL A 124 -7.90 14.77 -11.14
N LEU A 125 -8.46 14.31 -10.03
CA LEU A 125 -9.52 13.30 -10.01
C LEU A 125 -10.80 13.80 -10.69
N ALA A 126 -11.18 15.07 -10.50
CA ALA A 126 -12.37 15.66 -11.10
C ALA A 126 -12.24 15.86 -12.63
N LEU A 127 -11.03 16.07 -13.13
CA LEU A 127 -10.74 16.20 -14.56
C LEU A 127 -10.57 14.84 -15.26
N SER A 128 -10.58 13.73 -14.51
CA SER A 128 -10.38 12.39 -15.07
C SER A 128 -11.58 11.91 -15.89
N SER A 129 -11.31 11.08 -16.90
CA SER A 129 -12.34 10.52 -17.77
C SER A 129 -13.33 9.64 -17.00
N LEU A 130 -14.63 9.74 -17.33
CA LEU A 130 -15.69 8.94 -16.70
C LEU A 130 -15.42 7.44 -16.73
N LYS A 131 -14.81 6.93 -17.81
CA LYS A 131 -14.44 5.50 -17.92
C LYS A 131 -13.42 5.10 -16.85
N VAL A 132 -12.37 5.90 -16.69
CA VAL A 132 -11.30 5.67 -15.70
C VAL A 132 -11.85 5.79 -14.28
N MET A 133 -12.72 6.78 -14.05
CA MET A 133 -13.39 6.98 -12.78
C MET A 133 -14.21 5.75 -12.38
N ILE A 134 -15.01 5.19 -13.30
CA ILE A 134 -15.80 3.98 -13.03
C ILE A 134 -14.91 2.79 -12.69
N VAL A 135 -13.90 2.51 -13.52
CA VAL A 135 -12.96 1.39 -13.30
C VAL A 135 -12.27 1.52 -11.94
N SER A 136 -11.80 2.73 -11.61
CA SER A 136 -11.08 2.99 -10.37
C SER A 136 -12.00 2.93 -9.14
N VAL A 137 -13.24 3.42 -9.24
CA VAL A 137 -14.23 3.28 -8.17
C VAL A 137 -14.54 1.82 -7.91
N ILE A 138 -14.72 1.00 -8.96
CA ILE A 138 -14.91 -0.45 -8.82
C ILE A 138 -13.71 -1.09 -8.11
N ALA A 139 -12.48 -0.74 -8.52
CA ALA A 139 -11.26 -1.24 -7.90
C ALA A 139 -11.17 -0.85 -6.41
N ILE A 140 -11.53 0.39 -6.05
CA ILE A 140 -11.59 0.85 -4.66
C ILE A 140 -12.63 0.06 -3.86
N PHE A 141 -13.85 -0.11 -4.39
CA PHE A 141 -14.88 -0.90 -3.74
C PHE A 141 -14.43 -2.34 -3.52
N PHE A 142 -13.78 -2.95 -4.52
CA PHE A 142 -13.21 -4.28 -4.40
C PHE A 142 -12.14 -4.33 -3.31
N GLY A 143 -11.23 -3.35 -3.26
CA GLY A 143 -10.21 -3.25 -2.21
C GLY A 143 -10.81 -3.12 -0.80
N PHE A 144 -11.85 -2.29 -0.63
CA PHE A 144 -12.56 -2.18 0.65
C PHE A 144 -13.32 -3.44 1.02
N ALA A 145 -13.93 -4.13 0.05
CA ALA A 145 -14.66 -5.38 0.26
C ALA A 145 -13.72 -6.56 0.55
N LEU A 146 -12.48 -6.52 0.06
CA LEU A 146 -11.48 -7.56 0.28
C LEU A 146 -11.19 -7.74 1.76
N LYS A 147 -11.06 -6.67 2.54
CA LYS A 147 -10.77 -6.76 3.98
C LYS A 147 -11.85 -7.51 4.80
N PRO A 148 -13.15 -7.15 4.76
CA PRO A 148 -14.19 -7.91 5.46
C PRO A 148 -14.36 -9.31 4.87
N PHE A 149 -14.17 -9.50 3.57
CA PHE A 149 -14.17 -10.83 2.96
C PHE A 149 -13.07 -11.73 3.51
N LEU A 150 -11.84 -11.22 3.64
CA LEU A 150 -10.72 -11.93 4.25
C LEU A 150 -10.99 -12.28 5.72
N LYS A 151 -11.55 -11.34 6.50
CA LYS A 151 -11.99 -11.62 7.88
C LYS A 151 -13.09 -12.68 7.96
N PHE A 152 -14.00 -12.69 6.99
CA PHE A 152 -15.05 -13.71 6.93
C PHE A 152 -14.48 -15.09 6.56
N ALA A 153 -13.55 -15.15 5.60
CA ALA A 153 -12.84 -16.36 5.22
C ALA A 153 -11.98 -16.92 6.37
N GLU A 154 -11.35 -16.04 7.15
CA GLU A 154 -10.64 -16.38 8.39
C GLU A 154 -11.61 -16.99 9.42
N LYS A 155 -12.75 -16.34 9.68
CA LYS A 155 -13.75 -16.82 10.65
C LYS A 155 -14.31 -18.20 10.25
N LYS A 156 -14.45 -18.47 8.95
CA LYS A 156 -14.85 -19.78 8.43
C LYS A 156 -13.71 -20.82 8.37
N ARG A 157 -12.48 -20.46 8.77
CA ARG A 157 -11.25 -21.27 8.64
C ARG A 157 -10.95 -21.73 7.21
N TRP A 158 -11.40 -20.98 6.21
CA TRP A 158 -11.12 -21.30 4.79
C TRP A 158 -9.66 -21.02 4.44
N LEU A 159 -9.04 -20.04 5.10
CA LEU A 159 -7.67 -19.61 4.85
C LEU A 159 -6.96 -19.47 6.21
N LYS A 160 -5.71 -19.94 6.27
CA LYS A 160 -4.85 -19.71 7.43
C LYS A 160 -4.26 -18.30 7.34
N PHE A 161 -4.41 -17.56 8.42
CA PHE A 161 -3.72 -16.29 8.63
C PHE A 161 -2.71 -16.56 9.74
N SER A 162 -1.44 -16.29 9.45
CA SER A 162 -0.34 -16.59 10.37
C SER A 162 0.40 -15.31 10.61
N THR A 163 0.26 -14.79 11.82
CA THR A 163 1.06 -13.67 12.30
C THR A 163 2.40 -14.25 12.71
N LYS A 164 3.48 -13.85 12.03
CA LYS A 164 4.82 -14.21 12.51
C LYS A 164 5.07 -13.47 13.83
N ALA A 165 5.17 -14.21 14.92
CA ALA A 165 5.37 -13.69 16.28
C ALA A 165 6.69 -12.90 16.44
N ASP A 166 7.68 -13.15 15.57
CA ASP A 166 9.00 -12.51 15.61
C ASP A 166 9.07 -11.13 14.93
N LEU A 167 7.98 -10.66 14.29
CA LEU A 167 8.00 -9.29 13.77
C LEU A 167 7.81 -8.32 14.94
N PRO A 168 8.71 -7.35 15.16
CA PRO A 168 8.56 -6.39 16.24
C PRO A 168 7.19 -5.74 16.13
N ASP A 169 6.41 -5.86 17.20
CA ASP A 169 5.14 -5.16 17.34
C ASP A 169 5.47 -3.68 17.32
N LEU A 170 5.16 -2.99 16.22
CA LEU A 170 5.45 -1.56 16.04
C LEU A 170 4.77 -0.70 17.12
N LEU A 171 3.82 -1.27 17.85
CA LEU A 171 3.15 -0.65 18.99
C LEU A 171 3.83 -1.02 20.34
N ASN A 172 4.25 -2.28 20.55
CA ASN A 172 4.79 -2.75 21.84
C ASN A 172 6.32 -2.55 21.98
N THR A 173 7.06 -2.48 20.87
CA THR A 173 8.53 -2.28 20.90
C THR A 173 8.91 -0.94 21.54
N HIS A 174 8.01 0.05 21.50
CA HIS A 174 8.23 1.36 22.10
C HIS A 174 7.88 1.42 23.60
N GLU A 175 6.91 0.64 24.10
CA GLU A 175 6.63 0.57 25.54
C GLU A 175 7.77 -0.10 26.33
N HIS A 176 8.44 -1.10 25.74
CA HIS A 176 9.54 -1.81 26.40
C HIS A 176 10.85 -1.01 26.45
N SER A 177 11.08 -0.10 25.49
CA SER A 177 12.24 0.81 25.55
C SER A 177 12.07 1.94 26.56
N GLU A 178 10.84 2.38 26.86
CA GLU A 178 10.61 3.40 27.90
C GLU A 178 10.69 2.82 29.32
N SER A 179 10.39 1.52 29.50
CA SER A 179 10.45 0.86 30.82
C SER A 179 11.86 0.40 31.23
N LEU A 180 12.82 0.31 30.30
CA LEU A 180 14.21 -0.03 30.58
C LEU A 180 15.13 1.20 30.80
N VAL A 181 14.57 2.41 30.75
CA VAL A 181 15.30 3.68 30.95
C VAL A 181 14.97 4.34 32.30
N TYR A 182 14.21 3.66 33.16
CA TYR A 182 13.99 4.05 34.57
C TYR A 182 14.57 3.03 35.53
#